data_AF-A0A3D0NE28-F1
#
_entry.id   AF-A0A3D0NE28-F1
#
_cell.length_a   1.000
_cell.length_b   1.000
_cell.length_c   1.000
_cell.angle_alpha   90.00
_cell.angle_beta   90.00
_cell.angle_gamma   90.00
#
_symmetry.space_group_name_H-M   'P 1'
#
loop_
_entity.id
_entity.type
_entity.pdbx_description
1 polymer ?
#
loop_
_entity_poly.entity_id
_entity_poly.type
_entity_poly.pdbx_seq_one_letter_code
_entity_poly.pdbx_strand_id
1 'polypeptide(L)'
;MNPLLREAELIETRRHFFGRAATGIGTAALASLVNPELFANQSQTQLGAMGAPHFAPKAKRVIYLFMSGAPSQLDMWDYKPKMVDWYDKDLPDSVRNGQRITTMTSGQKRFPIAPSRFKFNQHGEHG
;
A
#
# COMPACT_ATOMS: atom_id res chain seq x y z
N MET A 1 -27.78 58.73 -25.26
CA MET A 1 -26.33 59.03 -25.16
C MET A 1 -25.58 57.79 -25.59
N ASN A 2 -24.61 57.89 -26.51
CA ASN A 2 -23.90 56.72 -27.03
C ASN A 2 -22.99 56.14 -25.93
N PRO A 3 -23.13 54.86 -25.55
CA PRO A 3 -22.40 54.26 -24.43
C PRO A 3 -20.88 54.30 -24.63
N LEU A 4 -20.39 54.21 -25.87
CA LEU A 4 -18.96 54.21 -26.17
C LEU A 4 -18.31 55.58 -25.94
N LEU A 5 -19.03 56.67 -26.24
CA LEU A 5 -18.55 58.02 -25.98
C LEU A 5 -18.46 58.28 -24.47
N ARG A 6 -19.40 57.73 -23.70
CA ARG A 6 -19.39 57.84 -22.24
C ARG A 6 -18.21 57.12 -21.60
N GLU A 7 -17.84 55.95 -22.11
CA GLU A 7 -16.67 55.21 -21.63
C GLU A 7 -15.36 55.95 -21.93
N ALA A 8 -15.23 56.53 -23.12
CA ALA A 8 -14.08 57.35 -23.50
C ALA A 8 -13.92 58.57 -22.57
N GLU A 9 -15.02 59.29 -22.31
CA GLU A 9 -15.04 60.42 -21.36
C GLU A 9 -14.62 60.01 -19.95
N LEU A 10 -15.06 58.83 -19.48
CA LEU A 10 -14.72 58.35 -18.14
C LEU A 10 -13.23 58.03 -18.04
N ILE A 11 -12.61 57.46 -19.08
CA ILE A 11 -11.17 57.14 -19.13
C ILE A 11 -10.30 58.40 -18.96
N GLU A 12 -10.73 59.54 -19.50
CA GLU A 12 -10.01 60.82 -19.37
C GLU A 12 -10.08 61.42 -17.95
N THR A 13 -11.01 60.97 -17.11
CA THR A 13 -11.11 61.52 -15.75
C THR A 13 -9.98 60.98 -14.85
N ARG A 14 -9.25 61.89 -14.20
CA ARG A 14 -8.20 61.54 -13.22
C ARG A 14 -8.68 60.52 -12.18
N ARG A 15 -9.92 60.67 -11.70
CA ARG A 15 -10.54 59.77 -10.71
C ARG A 15 -10.68 58.35 -11.24
N HIS A 16 -11.12 58.18 -12.49
CA HIS A 16 -11.28 56.85 -13.09
C HIS A 16 -9.93 56.22 -13.42
N PHE A 17 -8.97 57.02 -13.91
CA PHE A 17 -7.59 56.58 -14.14
C PHE A 17 -6.95 56.05 -12.86
N PHE A 18 -6.93 56.84 -11.78
CA PHE A 18 -6.38 56.41 -10.49
C PHE A 18 -7.16 55.25 -9.86
N GLY A 19 -8.48 55.22 -10.01
CA GLY A 19 -9.31 54.11 -9.55
C GLY A 19 -8.92 52.78 -10.22
N ARG A 20 -8.77 52.78 -11.54
CA ARG A 20 -8.37 51.58 -12.30
C ARG A 20 -6.92 51.15 -12.01
N ALA A 21 -6.00 52.10 -11.92
CA ALA A 21 -4.59 51.82 -11.64
C ALA A 21 -4.40 51.25 -10.22
N ALA A 22 -5.11 51.79 -9.22
CA ALA A 22 -5.05 51.30 -7.85
C ALA A 22 -5.53 49.84 -7.73
N THR A 23 -6.60 49.46 -8.44
CA THR A 23 -7.07 48.07 -8.45
C THR A 23 -6.07 47.12 -9.09
N GLY A 24 -5.43 47.51 -10.21
CA GLY A 24 -4.47 46.64 -10.90
C GLY A 24 -3.14 46.43 -10.14
N ILE A 25 -2.56 47.50 -9.60
CA ILE A 25 -1.31 47.41 -8.83
C ILE A 25 -1.58 46.75 -7.47
N GLY A 26 -2.72 47.06 -6.85
CA GLY A 26 -3.10 46.48 -5.57
C GLY A 26 -3.31 44.97 -5.62
N THR A 27 -3.91 44.44 -6.70
CA THR A 27 -4.07 42.98 -6.87
C THR A 27 -2.74 42.28 -7.12
N ALA A 28 -1.83 42.88 -7.88
CA ALA A 28 -0.47 42.35 -8.08
C ALA A 28 0.35 42.34 -6.78
N ALA A 29 0.27 43.41 -5.98
CA ALA A 29 0.91 43.48 -4.67
C ALA A 29 0.32 42.44 -3.71
N LEU A 30 -1.01 42.28 -3.68
CA LEU A 30 -1.67 41.25 -2.87
C LEU A 30 -1.24 39.84 -3.30
N ALA A 31 -1.21 39.56 -4.61
CA ALA A 31 -0.75 38.27 -5.14
C ALA A 31 0.72 37.98 -4.76
N SER A 32 1.57 39.00 -4.64
CA SER A 32 2.95 38.86 -4.17
C SER A 32 3.08 38.64 -2.66
N LEU A 33 2.08 39.06 -1.86
CA LEU A 33 2.08 38.91 -0.40
C LEU A 33 1.37 37.64 0.08
N VAL A 34 0.44 37.09 -0.72
CA VAL A 34 -0.21 35.83 -0.42
C VAL A 34 0.84 34.71 -0.42
N ASN A 35 1.01 34.06 0.73
CA ASN A 35 1.91 32.92 0.88
C ASN A 35 1.49 31.80 -0.09
N PRO A 36 2.34 31.38 -1.04
CA PRO A 36 2.05 30.28 -1.95
C PRO A 36 1.72 28.95 -1.23
N GLU A 37 2.19 28.79 0.02
CA GLU A 37 1.90 27.60 0.84
C GLU A 37 0.46 27.54 1.38
N LEU A 38 -0.33 28.63 1.25
CA LEU A 38 -1.77 28.60 1.56
C LEU A 38 -2.57 27.80 0.54
N PHE A 39 -2.04 27.62 -0.68
CA PHE A 39 -2.64 26.72 -1.66
C PHE A 39 -2.26 25.29 -1.28
N ALA A 40 -3.27 24.44 -1.09
CA ALA A 40 -3.09 23.05 -0.68
C ALA A 40 -1.98 22.39 -1.50
N ASN A 41 -0.91 22.01 -0.81
CA ASN A 41 0.33 21.50 -1.36
C ASN A 41 0.04 20.28 -2.26
N GLN A 42 -0.04 20.50 -3.58
CA GLN A 42 -0.17 19.42 -4.54
C GLN A 42 1.19 18.72 -4.62
N SER A 43 1.27 17.61 -3.89
CA SER A 43 2.25 16.54 -4.11
C SER A 43 3.72 16.94 -3.95
N GLN A 44 4.14 17.10 -2.70
CA GLN A 44 5.29 16.30 -2.31
C GLN A 44 4.75 14.98 -1.79
N THR A 45 5.06 13.90 -2.50
CA THR A 45 4.98 12.54 -1.97
C THR A 45 5.82 12.53 -0.69
N GLN A 46 5.19 12.85 0.44
CA GLN A 46 5.83 12.81 1.74
C GLN A 46 6.24 11.37 1.94
N LEU A 47 7.54 11.11 1.83
CA LEU A 47 8.18 9.88 2.26
C LEU A 47 8.04 9.81 3.79
N GLY A 48 6.83 9.47 4.26
CA GLY A 48 6.46 9.46 5.66
C GLY A 48 6.61 10.82 6.37
N ALA A 49 6.39 10.80 7.68
CA ALA A 49 6.44 11.96 8.56
C ALA A 49 7.84 12.64 8.67
N MET A 50 8.88 12.08 8.03
CA MET A 50 10.26 12.56 8.13
C MET A 50 10.86 13.07 6.81
N GLY A 51 10.11 13.03 5.70
CA GLY A 51 10.62 13.47 4.40
C GLY A 51 11.72 12.59 3.81
N ALA A 52 12.40 13.09 2.77
CA ALA A 52 13.49 12.36 2.11
C ALA A 52 14.76 12.35 2.97
N PRO A 53 15.51 11.23 3.03
CA PRO A 53 16.78 11.20 3.74
C PRO A 53 17.81 12.14 3.10
N HIS A 54 18.63 12.80 3.92
CA HIS A 54 19.67 13.74 3.46
C HIS A 54 20.77 13.07 2.61
N PHE A 55 20.89 11.74 2.68
CA PHE A 55 21.87 10.94 1.96
C PHE A 55 21.21 9.77 1.27
N ALA A 56 21.81 9.30 0.17
CA ALA A 56 21.36 8.09 -0.52
C ALA A 56 21.44 6.89 0.45
N PRO A 57 20.34 6.13 0.64
CA PRO A 57 20.33 5.01 1.57
C PRO A 57 21.27 3.90 1.10
N LYS A 58 22.03 3.31 2.03
CA LYS A 58 22.93 2.16 1.80
C LYS A 58 22.60 1.04 2.78
N ALA A 59 22.19 -0.12 2.28
CA ALA A 59 21.97 -1.31 3.11
C ALA A 59 23.29 -2.07 3.29
N LYS A 60 23.71 -2.31 4.55
CA LYS A 60 24.90 -3.14 4.86
C LYS A 60 24.58 -4.62 5.08
N ARG A 61 23.34 -4.94 5.45
CA ARG A 61 22.87 -6.29 5.78
C ARG A 61 21.41 -6.43 5.36
N VAL A 62 21.06 -7.58 4.80
CA VAL A 62 19.70 -7.93 4.39
C VAL A 62 19.31 -9.19 5.15
N ILE A 63 18.21 -9.14 5.91
CA ILE A 63 17.62 -10.34 6.53
C ILE A 63 16.59 -10.87 5.55
N TYR A 64 16.88 -12.03 4.95
CA TYR A 64 15.95 -12.73 4.07
C TYR A 64 15.34 -13.92 4.81
N LEU A 65 14.05 -13.83 5.09
CA LEU A 65 13.30 -14.92 5.72
C LEU A 65 12.68 -15.78 4.61
N PHE A 66 13.37 -16.85 4.24
CA PHE A 66 12.82 -17.83 3.31
C PHE A 66 11.95 -18.84 4.07
N MET A 67 10.64 -18.65 4.00
CA MET A 67 9.67 -19.62 4.48
C MET A 67 9.51 -20.74 3.44
N SER A 68 10.51 -21.62 3.37
CA SER A 68 10.50 -22.80 2.49
C SER A 68 9.33 -23.71 2.84
N GLY A 69 8.38 -23.88 1.93
CA GLY A 69 7.39 -24.95 2.04
C GLY A 69 5.96 -24.55 2.41
N ALA A 70 5.62 -23.25 2.34
CA ALA A 70 4.27 -22.75 2.65
C ALA A 70 3.89 -23.00 4.14
N PRO A 71 2.76 -22.46 4.67
CA PRO A 71 2.31 -22.86 5.99
C PRO A 71 2.09 -24.37 6.03
N SER A 72 2.43 -25.00 7.16
CA SER A 72 2.15 -26.41 7.41
C SER A 72 0.69 -26.69 7.09
N GLN A 73 0.44 -27.54 6.10
CA GLN A 73 -0.92 -27.89 5.67
C GLN A 73 -1.74 -28.44 6.85
N LEU A 74 -1.10 -29.10 7.82
CA LEU A 74 -1.75 -29.65 9.01
C LEU A 74 -2.23 -28.56 9.99
N ASP A 75 -1.62 -27.38 9.96
CA ASP A 75 -1.87 -26.27 10.88
C ASP A 75 -2.69 -25.14 10.24
N MET A 76 -3.23 -25.38 9.04
CA MET A 76 -4.17 -24.48 8.38
C MET A 76 -5.60 -24.62 8.95
N TRP A 77 -6.45 -23.63 8.69
CA TRP A 77 -7.83 -23.53 9.19
C TRP A 77 -8.84 -24.48 8.53
N ASP A 78 -8.40 -25.43 7.71
CA ASP A 78 -9.29 -26.38 7.06
C ASP A 78 -9.54 -27.60 7.94
N TYR A 79 -10.83 -27.93 8.10
CA TYR A 79 -11.28 -29.06 8.89
C TYR A 79 -11.00 -30.38 8.16
N LYS A 80 -10.04 -31.17 8.68
CA LYS A 80 -9.63 -32.47 8.12
C LYS A 80 -9.93 -33.66 9.04
N PRO A 81 -11.20 -34.00 9.31
CA PRO A 81 -11.55 -35.07 10.26
C PRO A 81 -11.00 -36.44 9.84
N LYS A 82 -10.98 -36.73 8.54
CA LYS A 82 -10.48 -37.99 7.99
C LYS A 82 -9.01 -38.26 8.31
N MET A 83 -8.19 -37.23 8.59
CA MET A 83 -6.77 -37.43 8.89
C MET A 83 -6.54 -38.27 10.14
N VAL A 84 -7.50 -38.28 11.08
CA VAL A 84 -7.43 -39.11 12.28
C VAL A 84 -7.52 -40.59 11.93
N ASP A 85 -8.38 -40.97 10.98
CA ASP A 85 -8.56 -42.35 10.52
C ASP A 85 -7.33 -42.89 9.78
N TRP A 86 -6.49 -42.01 9.28
CA TRP A 86 -5.26 -42.32 8.55
C TRP A 86 -4.01 -42.29 9.44
N TYR A 87 -4.15 -41.99 10.74
CA TYR A 87 -3.01 -41.94 11.64
C TYR A 87 -2.20 -43.23 11.63
N ASP A 88 -0.88 -43.09 11.52
CA ASP A 88 0.12 -44.17 11.48
C ASP A 88 0.02 -45.14 10.29
N LYS A 89 -0.90 -44.89 9.35
CA LYS A 89 -0.91 -45.58 8.05
C LYS A 89 0.16 -44.98 7.15
N ASP A 90 0.78 -45.82 6.31
CA ASP A 90 1.73 -45.33 5.32
C ASP A 90 1.03 -44.49 4.25
N LEU A 91 1.74 -43.46 3.79
CA LEU A 91 1.32 -42.59 2.71
C LEU A 91 1.04 -43.42 1.44
N PRO A 92 -0.18 -43.37 0.88
CA PRO A 92 -0.50 -44.11 -0.33
C PRO A 92 0.34 -43.67 -1.53
N ASP A 93 0.76 -44.64 -2.36
CA ASP A 93 1.53 -44.36 -3.58
C ASP A 93 0.80 -43.44 -4.55
N SER A 94 -0.54 -43.46 -4.55
CA SER A 94 -1.38 -42.57 -5.38
C SER A 94 -1.20 -41.10 -5.04
N VAL A 95 -0.85 -40.77 -3.78
CA VAL A 95 -0.62 -39.38 -3.35
C VAL A 95 0.76 -38.90 -3.81
N ARG A 96 1.75 -39.79 -3.74
CA ARG A 96 3.12 -39.48 -4.16
C ARG A 96 3.25 -39.44 -5.68
N ASN A 97 2.57 -40.35 -6.38
CA ASN A 97 2.57 -40.47 -7.84
C ASN A 97 3.96 -40.32 -8.49
N GLY A 98 4.97 -40.99 -7.92
CA GLY A 98 6.36 -40.92 -8.38
C GLY A 98 7.14 -39.67 -7.99
N GLN A 99 6.55 -38.68 -7.30
CA GLN A 99 7.24 -37.50 -6.82
C GLN A 99 8.27 -37.82 -5.74
N ARG A 100 9.40 -37.11 -5.78
CA ARG A 100 10.45 -37.21 -4.75
C ARG A 100 10.01 -36.47 -3.49
N ILE A 101 9.90 -37.17 -2.37
CA ILE A 101 9.73 -36.54 -1.05
C ILE A 101 11.07 -35.88 -0.67
N THR A 102 11.01 -34.77 0.07
CA THR A 102 12.17 -33.96 0.44
C THR A 102 13.37 -34.81 0.89
N THR A 103 14.59 -34.32 0.68
CA THR A 103 15.82 -35.04 1.06
C THR A 103 15.85 -35.43 2.55
N MET A 104 15.10 -34.73 3.40
CA MET A 104 15.00 -34.99 4.84
C MET A 104 14.29 -36.31 5.16
N THR A 105 13.44 -36.82 4.26
CA THR A 105 12.64 -38.04 4.48
C THR A 105 12.96 -39.16 3.49
N SER A 106 13.88 -38.93 2.54
CA SER A 106 14.22 -39.91 1.49
C SER A 106 14.79 -41.23 2.00
N GLY A 107 15.36 -41.25 3.21
CA GLY A 107 15.89 -42.45 3.86
C GLY A 107 14.89 -43.19 4.77
N GLN A 108 13.66 -42.70 4.90
CA GLN A 108 12.65 -43.35 5.73
C GLN A 108 12.13 -44.62 5.05
N LYS A 109 12.00 -45.71 5.82
CA LYS A 109 11.40 -46.98 5.34
C LYS A 109 9.88 -46.89 5.19
N ARG A 110 9.26 -45.98 5.95
CA ARG A 110 7.82 -45.77 6.08
C ARG A 110 7.55 -44.28 6.12
N PHE A 111 6.40 -43.88 5.60
CA PHE A 111 5.93 -42.49 5.55
C PHE A 111 4.59 -42.40 6.30
N PRO A 112 4.60 -42.51 7.64
CA PRO A 112 3.37 -42.53 8.41
C PRO A 112 2.66 -41.18 8.34
N ILE A 113 1.35 -41.22 8.14
CA ILE A 113 0.50 -40.03 8.15
C ILE A 113 0.25 -39.60 9.60
N ALA A 114 0.44 -38.31 9.87
CA ALA A 114 0.15 -37.70 11.16
C ALA A 114 -0.94 -36.61 11.02
N PRO A 115 -2.06 -36.68 11.77
CA PRO A 115 -3.00 -35.59 11.88
C PRO A 115 -2.41 -34.45 12.72
N SER A 116 -3.08 -33.29 12.74
CA SER A 116 -2.74 -32.24 13.70
C SER A 116 -2.88 -32.75 15.13
N ARG A 117 -1.95 -32.34 15.99
CA ARG A 117 -2.04 -32.61 17.44
C ARG A 117 -3.10 -31.77 18.13
N PHE A 118 -3.55 -30.69 17.49
CA PHE A 118 -4.51 -29.76 18.05
C PHE A 118 -5.93 -30.14 17.62
N LYS A 119 -6.88 -30.01 18.55
CA LYS A 119 -8.30 -30.22 18.25
C LYS A 119 -8.83 -29.04 17.45
N PHE A 120 -9.42 -29.31 16.29
CA PHE A 120 -10.11 -28.30 15.51
C PHE A 120 -11.40 -27.86 16.22
N ASN A 121 -11.59 -26.55 16.34
CA ASN A 121 -12.84 -25.94 16.80
C ASN A 121 -13.22 -24.85 15.79
N GLN A 122 -14.47 -24.86 15.32
CA GLN A 122 -14.98 -23.86 14.38
C GLN A 122 -15.36 -22.58 15.12
N HIS A 123 -14.85 -21.43 14.68
CA HIS A 123 -15.05 -20.10 15.27
C HIS A 123 -15.59 -19.10 14.24
N GLY A 124 -16.75 -19.41 13.65
CA GLY A 124 -17.44 -18.56 12.69
C GLY A 124 -17.89 -19.35 11.46
N GLU A 125 -18.33 -18.63 10.43
CA GLU A 125 -18.86 -19.25 9.20
C GLU A 125 -17.76 -19.79 8.27
N HIS A 126 -16.51 -19.35 8.45
CA HIS A 126 -15.39 -19.69 7.54
C HIS A 126 -14.16 -20.28 8.23
N GLY A 127 -14.26 -20.61 9.51
CA GLY A 127 -13.15 -21.14 10.30
C GLY A 127 -13.32 -20.82 11.76
#